data_AF-A0A9P5WIE3-F1
#
_entry.id   AF-A0A9P5WIE3-F1
#
_cell.length_a   1.000
_cell.length_b   1.000
_cell.length_c   1.000
_cell.angle_alpha   90.00
_cell.angle_beta   90.00
_cell.angle_gamma   90.00
#
_symmetry.space_group_name_H-M   'P 1'
#
loop_
_entity.id
_entity.type
_entity.pdbx_description
1 polymer ?
#
loop_
_entity_poly.entity_id
_entity_poly.type
_entity_poly.pdbx_seq_one_letter_code
_entity_poly.pdbx_strand_id
1 'polypeptide(L)'
;MASRIVVYGGSGALGRAIVSTFVKKQWAVTSIDFFANQEATTNVLLEKSDSLEEQGKRVVDAIPGPIDAIVCVAGGWAGGNAASDELFSTSELMWKQSVHSSLVASHLASKTLKA
;
A
#
# COMPACT_ATOMS: atom_id res chain seq x y z
N MET A 1 -19.26 -6.90 14.18
CA MET A 1 -18.19 -7.16 13.18
C MET A 1 -16.96 -6.38 13.59
N ALA A 2 -15.77 -6.98 13.51
CA ALA A 2 -14.53 -6.23 13.76
C ALA A 2 -14.33 -5.20 12.64
N SER A 3 -13.90 -3.99 12.99
CA SER A 3 -13.55 -2.95 12.02
C SER A 3 -12.39 -3.42 11.13
N ARG A 4 -12.43 -3.04 9.85
CA ARG A 4 -11.47 -3.48 8.82
C ARG A 4 -10.66 -2.29 8.32
N ILE A 5 -9.34 -2.40 8.38
CA ILE A 5 -8.41 -1.40 7.85
C ILE A 5 -7.45 -2.04 6.85
N VAL A 6 -7.18 -1.30 5.78
CA VAL A 6 -6.13 -1.62 4.81
C VAL A 6 -4.97 -0.66 5.00
N VAL A 7 -3.75 -1.19 5.12
CA VAL A 7 -2.51 -0.41 5.21
C VAL A 7 -1.68 -0.69 3.96
N TYR A 8 -1.64 0.28 3.04
CA TYR A 8 -0.77 0.21 1.86
C TYR A 8 0.62 0.69 2.25
N GLY A 9 1.64 -0.14 2.04
CA GLY A 9 2.98 0.06 2.61
C GLY A 9 3.09 -0.45 4.06
N GLY A 10 2.31 -1.49 4.40
CA GLY A 10 2.20 -2.01 5.77
C GLY A 10 3.47 -2.65 6.32
N SER A 11 4.45 -2.95 5.46
CA SER A 11 5.78 -3.43 5.85
C SER A 11 6.83 -2.31 5.86
N GLY A 12 6.47 -1.07 5.56
CA GLY A 12 7.30 0.13 5.73
C GLY A 12 7.44 0.56 7.20
N ALA A 13 8.29 1.56 7.47
CA ALA A 13 8.56 2.03 8.84
C ALA A 13 7.28 2.49 9.57
N LEU A 14 6.55 3.43 8.98
CA LEU A 14 5.26 3.90 9.51
C LEU A 14 4.17 2.83 9.40
N GLY A 15 4.15 2.08 8.30
CA GLY A 15 3.19 1.00 8.07
C GLY A 15 3.19 -0.04 9.18
N ARG A 16 4.36 -0.52 9.61
CA ARG A 16 4.47 -1.48 10.72
C ARG A 16 3.89 -0.94 12.02
N ALA A 17 4.13 0.33 12.34
CA ALA A 17 3.57 0.96 13.53
C ALA A 17 2.04 1.04 13.48
N ILE A 18 1.48 1.37 12.31
CA ILE A 18 0.03 1.41 12.08
C ILE A 18 -0.56 0.00 12.23
N VAL A 19 0.02 -1.00 11.56
CA VAL A 19 -0.42 -2.40 11.65
C VAL A 19 -0.45 -2.87 13.11
N SER A 20 0.66 -2.77 13.84
CA SER A 20 0.74 -3.12 15.27
C SER A 20 -0.34 -2.42 16.10
N THR A 21 -0.58 -1.13 15.83
CA THR A 21 -1.55 -0.33 16.59
C THR A 21 -2.98 -0.82 16.38
N PHE A 22 -3.38 -1.10 15.13
CA PHE A 22 -4.73 -1.53 14.82
C PHE A 22 -4.98 -3.00 15.19
N VAL A 23 -3.97 -3.86 15.07
CA VAL A 23 -4.02 -5.25 15.58
C VAL A 23 -4.25 -5.27 17.09
N LYS A 24 -3.53 -4.43 17.86
CA LYS A 24 -3.76 -4.28 19.32
C LYS A 24 -5.15 -3.76 19.67
N LYS A 25 -5.78 -3.01 18.77
CA LYS A 25 -7.17 -2.56 18.89
C LYS A 25 -8.19 -3.60 18.40
N GLN A 26 -7.75 -4.80 18.05
CA GLN A 26 -8.58 -5.90 17.55
C GLN A 26 -9.31 -5.57 16.23
N TRP A 27 -8.70 -4.73 15.38
CA TRP A 27 -9.15 -4.53 14.01
C TRP A 27 -8.61 -5.64 13.10
N ALA A 28 -9.36 -6.00 12.08
CA ALA A 28 -8.84 -6.83 10.99
C ALA A 28 -7.97 -5.95 10.09
N VAL A 29 -6.68 -6.25 10.04
CA VAL A 29 -5.68 -5.43 9.31
C VAL A 29 -5.19 -6.18 8.08
N THR A 30 -5.42 -5.62 6.91
CA THR A 30 -4.81 -6.09 5.66
C THR A 30 -3.60 -5.22 5.33
N SER A 31 -2.41 -5.83 5.25
CA SER A 31 -1.19 -5.16 4.79
C SER A 31 -0.99 -5.40 3.29
N ILE A 32 -0.79 -4.34 2.51
CA ILE A 32 -0.37 -4.42 1.11
C ILE A 32 1.08 -3.96 1.03
N ASP A 33 1.99 -4.82 0.56
CA ASP A 33 3.40 -4.47 0.39
C ASP A 33 4.12 -5.49 -0.50
N PHE A 34 5.41 -5.28 -0.77
CA PHE A 34 6.29 -6.26 -1.43
C PHE A 34 6.76 -7.36 -0.47
N PHE A 35 6.60 -7.16 0.84
CA PHE A 35 6.99 -8.10 1.88
C PHE A 35 5.85 -8.34 2.86
N ALA A 36 5.72 -9.56 3.37
CA ALA A 36 4.70 -9.88 4.36
C ALA A 36 4.96 -9.17 5.70
N ASN A 37 3.92 -8.60 6.29
CA ASN A 37 3.90 -8.18 7.69
C ASN A 37 3.27 -9.29 8.53
N GLN A 38 4.06 -9.87 9.44
CA GLN A 38 3.63 -11.01 10.27
C GLN A 38 2.57 -10.65 11.32
N GLU A 39 2.43 -9.38 11.69
CA GLU A 39 1.42 -8.93 12.63
C GLU A 39 0.05 -8.70 11.96
N ALA A 40 0.03 -8.50 10.64
CA ALA A 40 -1.20 -8.25 9.91
C ALA A 40 -2.09 -9.50 9.85
N THR A 41 -3.42 -9.30 9.90
CA THR A 41 -4.40 -10.39 9.75
C THR A 41 -4.31 -11.05 8.39
N THR A 42 -4.12 -10.24 7.34
CA THR A 42 -3.99 -10.67 5.95
C THR A 42 -2.89 -9.87 5.27
N ASN A 43 -2.18 -10.49 4.33
CA ASN A 43 -1.20 -9.82 3.48
C ASN A 43 -1.61 -9.94 2.01
N VAL A 44 -1.46 -8.84 1.26
CA VAL A 44 -1.51 -8.82 -0.20
C VAL A 44 -0.10 -8.49 -0.67
N LEU A 45 0.55 -9.48 -1.29
CA LEU A 45 1.93 -9.33 -1.76
C LEU A 45 1.96 -8.83 -3.21
N LEU A 46 2.70 -7.75 -3.42
CA LEU A 46 2.97 -7.17 -4.73
C LEU A 46 4.27 -7.71 -5.32
N GLU A 47 4.42 -7.61 -6.63
CA GLU A 47 5.66 -7.95 -7.33
C GLU A 47 6.35 -6.67 -7.83
N LYS A 48 7.69 -6.61 -7.71
CA LYS A 48 8.46 -5.42 -8.13
C LYS A 48 8.39 -5.17 -9.64
N SER A 49 8.07 -6.21 -10.42
CA SER A 49 7.86 -6.16 -11.85
C SER A 49 6.44 -5.76 -12.25
N ASP A 50 5.49 -5.68 -11.30
CA ASP A 50 4.11 -5.32 -11.62
C ASP A 50 4.08 -3.91 -12.25
N SER A 51 3.38 -3.80 -13.37
CA SER A 51 2.89 -2.52 -13.89
C SER A 51 1.82 -1.94 -12.97
N LEU A 52 1.48 -0.66 -13.14
CA LEU A 52 0.39 -0.03 -12.39
C LEU A 52 -0.94 -0.77 -12.56
N GLU A 53 -1.22 -1.26 -13.76
CA GLU A 53 -2.46 -1.98 -14.05
C GLU A 53 -2.51 -3.34 -13.33
N GLU A 54 -1.42 -4.11 -13.37
CA GLU A 54 -1.31 -5.41 -12.70
C GLU A 54 -1.39 -5.24 -11.17
N GLN A 55 -0.66 -4.27 -10.62
CA GLN A 55 -0.70 -3.92 -9.20
C GLN A 55 -2.11 -3.49 -8.78
N GLY A 56 -2.79 -2.70 -9.60
CA GLY A 56 -4.16 -2.25 -9.36
C GLY A 56 -5.17 -3.39 -9.34
N LYS A 57 -5.16 -4.27 -10.36
CA LYS A 57 -6.03 -5.45 -10.44
C LYS A 57 -5.80 -6.38 -9.26
N ARG A 58 -4.54 -6.72 -8.97
CA ARG A 58 -4.17 -7.60 -7.85
C ARG A 58 -4.74 -7.09 -6.52
N VAL A 59 -4.61 -5.79 -6.24
CA VAL A 59 -5.10 -5.19 -4.99
C VAL A 59 -6.62 -5.17 -4.92
N VAL A 60 -7.31 -4.77 -6.00
CA VAL A 60 -8.77 -4.67 -6.01
C VAL A 60 -9.43 -6.05 -5.94
N ASP A 61 -8.89 -7.04 -6.65
CA ASP A 61 -9.44 -8.40 -6.65
C ASP A 61 -9.22 -9.10 -5.30
N ALA A 62 -8.12 -8.79 -4.60
CA ALA A 62 -7.79 -9.42 -3.32
C ALA A 62 -8.57 -8.85 -2.11
N ILE A 63 -9.12 -7.63 -2.21
CA ILE A 63 -9.69 -6.93 -1.06
C ILE A 63 -11.18 -6.66 -1.27
N PRO A 64 -12.06 -7.54 -0.78
CA PRO A 64 -13.51 -7.29 -0.85
C PRO A 64 -13.93 -6.24 0.17
N GLY A 65 -14.84 -5.35 -0.23
CA GLY A 65 -15.52 -4.42 0.68
C GLY A 65 -16.55 -5.09 1.60
N PRO A 66 -17.14 -4.34 2.55
CA PRO A 66 -16.81 -2.97 2.91
C PRO A 66 -15.61 -2.88 3.88
N ILE A 67 -14.84 -1.80 3.80
CA ILE A 67 -13.73 -1.48 4.71
C ILE A 67 -13.95 -0.13 5.41
N ASP A 68 -13.46 -0.01 6.64
CA ASP A 68 -13.65 1.18 7.48
C ASP A 68 -12.59 2.25 7.21
N ALA A 69 -11.38 1.86 6.81
CA ALA A 69 -10.30 2.79 6.51
C ALA A 69 -9.29 2.22 5.51
N ILE A 70 -8.71 3.09 4.69
CA ILE A 70 -7.49 2.83 3.92
C ILE A 70 -6.46 3.85 4.35
N VAL A 71 -5.26 3.38 4.70
CA VAL A 71 -4.12 4.23 5.05
C VAL A 71 -2.99 3.91 4.08
N CYS A 72 -2.78 4.80 3.11
CA CYS A 72 -1.70 4.69 2.15
C CYS A 72 -0.45 5.39 2.69
N VAL A 73 0.52 4.60 3.14
CA VAL A 73 1.82 5.06 3.68
C VAL A 73 3.00 4.43 2.94
N ALA A 74 2.72 3.78 1.80
CA ALA A 74 3.73 3.34 0.86
C ALA A 74 4.46 4.55 0.26
N GLY A 75 5.76 4.40 0.11
CA GLY A 75 6.62 5.46 -0.37
C GLY A 75 8.07 5.17 0.01
N GLY A 76 8.88 6.18 -0.21
CA GLY A 76 10.30 6.15 0.06
C GLY A 76 10.92 7.41 -0.51
N TRP A 77 12.25 7.45 -0.51
CA TRP A 77 12.97 8.60 -1.02
C TRP A 77 14.23 8.15 -1.73
N ALA A 78 14.47 8.75 -2.89
CA ALA A 78 15.77 8.76 -3.55
C ALA A 78 15.97 10.17 -4.15
N GLY A 79 17.14 10.74 -3.89
CA GLY A 79 17.49 12.09 -4.32
C GLY A 79 18.17 12.12 -5.68
N GLY A 80 18.52 13.33 -6.12
CA GLY A 80 19.17 13.58 -7.39
C GLY A 80 18.91 15.02 -7.83
N ASN A 81 19.59 15.44 -8.90
CA ASN A 81 19.32 16.71 -9.56
C ASN A 81 19.08 16.48 -11.06
N ALA A 82 18.64 17.50 -11.79
CA ALA A 82 18.29 17.37 -13.21
C ALA A 82 19.47 17.03 -14.14
N ALA A 83 20.71 17.14 -13.68
CA ALA A 83 21.91 16.80 -14.44
C ALA A 83 22.46 15.39 -14.11
N SER A 84 21.83 14.64 -13.21
CA SER A 84 22.24 13.27 -12.85
C SER A 84 21.86 12.28 -13.96
N ASP A 85 22.78 11.37 -14.27
CA ASP A 85 22.55 10.28 -15.22
C ASP A 85 21.44 9.32 -14.74
N GLU A 86 21.20 9.27 -13.43
CA GLU A 86 20.17 8.48 -12.77
C GLU A 86 18.80 9.16 -12.69
N LEU A 87 18.64 10.39 -13.20
CA LEU A 87 17.42 11.20 -13.09
C LEU A 87 16.16 10.40 -13.41
N PHE A 88 16.14 9.70 -14.54
CA PHE A 88 14.97 8.96 -15.00
C PHE A 88 14.69 7.72 -14.14
N SER A 89 15.72 6.95 -13.80
CA SER A 89 15.57 5.74 -12.97
C SER A 89 15.10 6.07 -11.54
N THR A 90 15.60 7.15 -10.96
CA THR A 90 15.21 7.65 -9.63
C THR A 90 13.78 8.17 -9.67
N SER A 91 13.42 8.92 -10.71
CA SER A 91 12.05 9.43 -10.89
C SER A 91 11.05 8.29 -11.03
N GLU A 92 11.36 7.27 -11.83
CA GLU A 92 10.51 6.10 -12.01
C GLU A 92 10.32 5.35 -10.69
N LEU A 93 11.40 5.16 -9.90
CA LEU A 93 11.30 4.59 -8.56
C LEU A 93 10.36 5.40 -7.66
N MET A 94 10.46 6.73 -7.66
CA MET A 94 9.60 7.60 -6.86
C MET A 94 8.14 7.48 -7.29
N TRP A 95 7.87 7.47 -8.59
CA TRP A 95 6.52 7.31 -9.12
C TRP A 95 5.93 5.95 -8.75
N LYS A 96 6.70 4.87 -8.87
CA LYS A 96 6.25 3.51 -8.50
C LYS A 96 5.92 3.39 -7.01
N GLN A 97 6.73 3.97 -6.12
CA GLN A 97 6.46 3.83 -4.68
C GLN A 97 5.43 4.81 -4.12
N SER A 98 5.20 5.96 -4.78
CA SER A 98 4.31 7.02 -4.26
C SER A 98 3.08 7.29 -5.11
N VAL A 99 3.23 7.39 -6.44
CA VAL A 99 2.11 7.70 -7.33
C VAL A 99 1.25 6.46 -7.57
N HIS A 100 1.87 5.32 -7.87
CA HIS A 100 1.12 4.08 -8.13
C HIS A 100 0.31 3.65 -6.90
N SER A 101 0.95 3.58 -5.74
CA SER A 101 0.30 3.19 -4.49
C SER A 101 -0.89 4.09 -4.15
N SER A 102 -0.75 5.41 -4.33
CA SER A 102 -1.82 6.39 -4.10
C SER A 102 -3.00 6.22 -5.08
N LEU A 103 -2.73 5.99 -6.37
CA LEU A 103 -3.77 5.75 -7.36
C LEU A 103 -4.53 4.46 -7.08
N VAL A 104 -3.82 3.37 -6.78
CA VAL A 104 -4.43 2.08 -6.45
C VAL A 104 -5.26 2.19 -5.17
N ALA A 105 -4.73 2.82 -4.12
CA ALA A 105 -5.48 3.04 -2.88
C ALA A 105 -6.77 3.85 -3.10
N SER A 106 -6.70 4.90 -3.91
CA SER A 106 -7.85 5.75 -4.25
C SER A 106 -8.90 4.96 -5.05
N HIS A 107 -8.46 4.14 -6.01
CA HIS A 107 -9.36 3.31 -6.78
C HIS A 107 -10.02 2.22 -5.91
N LEU A 108 -9.25 1.56 -5.04
CA LEU A 108 -9.77 0.62 -4.06
C LEU A 108 -10.81 1.29 -3.15
N ALA A 109 -10.55 2.51 -2.67
CA ALA A 109 -11.48 3.27 -1.85
C ALA A 109 -12.82 3.48 -2.54
N SER A 110 -12.80 3.85 -3.83
CA SER A 110 -14.02 4.07 -4.63
C SER A 110 -14.91 2.83 -4.75
N LYS A 111 -14.36 1.63 -4.51
CA LYS A 111 -15.06 0.34 -4.61
C LYS A 111 -15.46 -0.26 -3.27
N THR A 112 -14.74 0.06 -2.20
CA THR A 112 -14.79 -0.73 -0.96
C THR A 112 -14.95 0.10 0.32
N LEU A 113 -14.58 1.37 0.31
CA LEU A 113 -14.64 2.21 1.52
C LEU A 113 -16.10 2.52 1.85
N LYS A 114 -16.45 2.40 3.14
CA LYS A 114 -17.79 2.76 3.62
C LYS A 114 -18.08 4.24 3.33
N ALA A 115 -19.31 4.52 2.90
CA ALA A 115 -19.85 5.87 2.73
C ALA A 115 -20.17 6.52 4.08
#